data_AF-A0A0U9HM61-F1
#
_entry.id   AF-A0A0U9HM61-F1
#
_cell.length_a   1.000
_cell.length_b   1.000
_cell.length_c   1.000
_cell.angle_alpha   90.00
_cell.angle_beta   90.00
_cell.angle_gamma   90.00
#
_symmetry.space_group_name_H-M   'P 1'
#
loop_
_entity.id
_entity.type
_entity.pdbx_description
1 polymer ?
#
loop_
_entity_poly.entity_id
_entity_poly.type
_entity_poly.pdbx_seq_one_letter_code
_entity_poly.pdbx_strand_id
1 'polypeptide(L)'
;MYFIIKPLEDGKHIYCSGVNLTKFSPITKGRHRLGQNPAVKGLQTLNNDIRAIIIENGASPETVKNLLCQHVKPINEDLWYTESFLIHNYTESLGEKIKKFAPSELITKMFRAMLINESVPKGLSEIEFQQYLYDLSLKLSNI
;
A
#
# COMPACT_ATOMS: atom_id res chain seq x y z
N MET A 1 -2.79 -4.12 5.79
CA MET A 1 -2.30 -3.80 4.43
C MET A 1 -1.26 -4.83 4.03
N TYR A 2 -0.94 -4.95 2.75
CA TYR A 2 0.17 -5.76 2.25
C TYR A 2 0.80 -5.13 1.00
N PHE A 3 2.07 -5.47 0.77
CA PHE A 3 2.83 -5.15 -0.42
C PHE A 3 3.69 -6.36 -0.76
N ILE A 4 3.43 -6.98 -1.90
CA ILE A 4 4.03 -8.27 -2.27
C ILE A 4 4.56 -8.15 -3.69
N ILE A 5 5.76 -8.67 -3.89
CA ILE A 5 6.34 -8.88 -5.21
C ILE A 5 6.61 -10.38 -5.32
N LYS A 6 6.12 -11.01 -6.39
CA LYS A 6 6.36 -12.43 -6.67
C LYS A 6 6.87 -12.62 -8.09
N PRO A 7 7.77 -13.57 -8.33
CA PRO A 7 8.14 -13.95 -9.69
C PRO A 7 6.92 -14.53 -10.43
N LEU A 8 6.88 -14.28 -11.73
CA LEU A 8 6.02 -14.93 -12.71
C LEU A 8 6.90 -15.62 -13.77
N GLU A 9 6.25 -16.27 -14.73
CA GLU A 9 6.92 -16.80 -15.92
C GLU A 9 7.58 -15.66 -16.73
N ASP A 10 8.57 -16.03 -17.56
CA ASP A 10 9.31 -15.13 -18.46
C ASP A 10 10.10 -13.98 -17.80
N GLY A 11 10.59 -14.19 -16.58
CA GLY A 11 11.42 -13.19 -15.88
C GLY A 11 10.66 -11.94 -15.43
N LYS A 12 9.33 -11.96 -15.52
CA LYS A 12 8.44 -10.90 -15.03
C LYS A 12 8.15 -11.10 -13.56
N HIS A 13 7.83 -10.02 -12.86
CA HIS A 13 7.35 -10.08 -11.48
C HIS A 13 5.98 -9.42 -11.38
N ILE A 14 5.10 -9.97 -10.56
CA ILE A 14 3.84 -9.31 -10.19
C ILE A 14 4.05 -8.52 -8.91
N TYR A 15 3.70 -7.24 -8.95
CA TYR A 15 3.48 -6.44 -7.75
C TYR A 15 2.00 -6.46 -7.39
N CYS A 16 1.73 -6.67 -6.11
CA CYS A 16 0.41 -6.74 -5.51
C CYS A 16 0.38 -5.90 -4.24
N SER A 17 -0.56 -4.98 -4.15
CA SER A 17 -0.79 -4.20 -2.93
C SER A 17 -2.25 -4.19 -2.53
N GLY A 18 -2.49 -4.02 -1.24
CA GLY A 18 -3.85 -4.00 -0.72
C GLY A 18 -3.96 -3.34 0.63
N VAL A 19 -5.08 -2.66 0.83
CA VAL A 19 -5.48 -2.07 2.10
C VAL A 19 -6.86 -2.60 2.49
N ASN A 20 -6.99 -3.00 3.75
CA ASN A 20 -8.22 -3.55 4.29
C ASN A 20 -9.09 -2.40 4.79
N LEU A 21 -10.18 -2.10 4.10
CA LEU A 21 -11.02 -0.96 4.39
C LEU A 21 -11.77 -1.13 5.71
N THR A 22 -12.19 -2.35 6.04
CA THR A 22 -12.83 -2.66 7.32
C THR A 22 -11.89 -2.36 8.49
N LYS A 23 -10.66 -2.90 8.45
CA LYS A 23 -9.65 -2.73 9.51
C LYS A 23 -9.07 -1.31 9.59
N PHE A 24 -9.10 -0.55 8.50
CA PHE A 24 -8.67 0.85 8.48
C PHE A 24 -9.81 1.83 8.75
N SER A 25 -11.04 1.35 8.93
CA SER A 25 -12.17 2.20 9.32
C SER A 25 -11.89 3.00 10.59
N PRO A 26 -11.30 2.46 11.68
CA PRO A 26 -10.97 3.24 12.88
C PRO A 26 -10.07 4.46 12.60
N ILE A 27 -9.19 4.38 11.60
CA ILE A 27 -8.29 5.48 11.20
C ILE A 27 -9.03 6.48 10.30
N THR A 28 -9.89 6.00 9.41
CA THR A 28 -10.43 6.78 8.27
C THR A 28 -11.87 7.28 8.46
N LYS A 29 -12.64 6.67 9.36
CA LYS A 29 -14.07 6.99 9.59
C LYS A 29 -14.24 8.47 9.93
N GLY A 30 -15.26 9.09 9.36
CA GLY A 30 -15.54 10.53 9.53
C GLY A 30 -14.58 11.46 8.80
N ARG A 31 -13.52 10.94 8.17
CA ARG A 31 -12.47 11.71 7.48
C ARG A 31 -12.51 11.53 5.97
N HIS A 32 -13.65 11.09 5.45
CA HIS A 32 -13.90 10.92 4.03
C HIS A 32 -14.33 12.27 3.45
N ARG A 33 -13.63 12.73 2.40
CA ARG A 33 -14.18 13.76 1.52
C ARG A 33 -15.22 13.13 0.59
N LEU A 34 -16.04 13.96 -0.06
CA LEU A 34 -17.07 13.51 -1.02
C LEU A 34 -16.51 12.44 -1.98
N GLY A 35 -16.92 11.19 -1.78
CA GLY A 35 -16.60 10.06 -2.63
C GLY A 35 -15.18 9.48 -2.55
N GLN A 36 -14.33 9.87 -1.58
CA GLN A 36 -12.94 9.39 -1.52
C GLN A 36 -12.59 8.80 -0.15
N ASN A 37 -12.45 7.47 -0.08
CA ASN A 37 -11.88 6.80 1.08
C ASN A 37 -10.36 7.09 1.16
N PRO A 38 -9.85 7.65 2.27
CA PRO A 38 -8.44 7.99 2.40
C PRO A 38 -7.50 6.79 2.20
N ALA A 39 -7.88 5.58 2.64
CA ALA A 39 -7.10 4.37 2.43
C ALA A 39 -6.99 4.01 0.94
N VAL A 40 -8.11 4.11 0.21
CA VAL A 40 -8.15 3.88 -1.25
C VAL A 40 -7.31 4.91 -1.98
N LYS A 41 -7.55 6.20 -1.70
CA LYS A 41 -6.82 7.29 -2.35
C LYS A 41 -5.32 7.25 -2.02
N GLY A 42 -4.99 6.88 -0.79
CA GLY A 42 -3.62 6.66 -0.33
C GLY A 42 -2.94 5.56 -1.14
N LEU A 43 -3.58 4.41 -1.31
CA LEU A 43 -3.01 3.29 -2.07
C LEU A 43 -2.81 3.63 -3.55
N GLN A 44 -3.80 4.27 -4.18
CA GLN A 44 -3.69 4.74 -5.57
C GLN A 44 -2.51 5.68 -5.77
N THR A 45 -2.35 6.64 -4.86
CA THR A 45 -1.26 7.62 -4.94
C THR A 45 0.09 6.95 -4.71
N LEU A 46 0.17 6.05 -3.71
CA LEU A 46 1.37 5.27 -3.44
C LEU A 46 1.80 4.41 -4.65
N ASN A 47 0.85 3.78 -5.34
CA ASN A 47 1.19 2.95 -6.49
C ASN A 47 1.75 3.76 -7.66
N ASN A 48 1.36 5.03 -7.81
CA ASN A 48 2.02 5.93 -8.76
C ASN A 48 3.47 6.21 -8.36
N ASP A 49 3.73 6.47 -7.07
CA ASP A 49 5.09 6.67 -6.56
C ASP A 49 5.94 5.40 -6.74
N ILE A 50 5.37 4.22 -6.51
CA ILE A 50 6.07 2.94 -6.71
C ILE A 50 6.41 2.73 -8.18
N ARG A 51 5.51 3.09 -9.11
CA ARG A 51 5.81 3.06 -10.55
C ARG A 51 6.96 4.00 -10.91
N ALA A 52 7.00 5.20 -10.32
CA ALA A 52 8.13 6.12 -10.48
C ALA A 52 9.43 5.49 -9.95
N ILE A 53 9.41 4.90 -8.75
CA ILE A 53 10.58 4.18 -8.18
C ILE A 53 11.05 3.05 -9.11
N ILE A 54 10.12 2.29 -9.70
CA ILE A 54 10.46 1.20 -10.64
C ILE A 54 11.20 1.76 -11.86
N ILE A 55 10.66 2.81 -12.48
CA ILE A 55 11.26 3.47 -13.65
C ILE A 55 12.64 4.04 -13.32
N GLU A 56 12.78 4.73 -12.19
CA GLU A 56 14.05 5.30 -11.71
C GLU A 56 15.13 4.25 -11.46
N ASN A 57 14.76 2.97 -11.31
CA ASN A 57 15.68 1.87 -11.02
C ASN A 57 15.87 0.95 -12.24
N GLY A 58 15.57 1.44 -13.46
CA GLY A 58 15.84 0.74 -14.72
C GLY A 58 14.86 -0.40 -15.03
N ALA A 59 13.80 -0.54 -14.23
CA ALA A 59 12.73 -1.50 -14.46
C ALA A 59 11.54 -0.82 -15.16
N SER A 60 10.57 -1.61 -15.63
CA SER A 60 9.39 -1.07 -16.32
C SER A 60 8.09 -1.64 -15.75
N PRO A 61 7.14 -0.79 -15.31
CA PRO A 61 5.84 -1.25 -14.85
C PRO A 61 4.87 -1.41 -16.03
N GLU A 62 4.12 -2.51 -16.07
CA GLU A 62 3.09 -2.77 -17.08
C GLU A 62 1.72 -2.99 -16.40
N THR A 63 0.71 -2.25 -16.85
CA THR A 63 -0.66 -2.42 -16.37
C THR A 63 -1.38 -3.47 -17.22
N VAL A 64 -1.77 -4.57 -16.58
CA VAL A 64 -2.49 -5.67 -17.23
C VAL A 64 -3.94 -5.70 -16.74
N LYS A 65 -4.90 -5.82 -17.67
CA LYS A 65 -6.32 -5.99 -17.33
C LYS A 65 -6.52 -7.35 -16.65
N ASN A 66 -7.34 -7.39 -15.60
CA ASN A 66 -7.67 -8.61 -14.85
C ASN A 66 -6.45 -9.32 -14.23
N LEU A 67 -5.38 -8.58 -13.93
CA LEU A 67 -4.27 -9.10 -13.16
C LEU A 67 -4.69 -9.23 -11.69
N LEU A 68 -4.94 -10.45 -11.24
CA LEU A 68 -5.52 -10.68 -9.93
C LEU A 68 -4.47 -11.18 -8.93
N CYS A 69 -4.46 -10.57 -7.74
CA CYS A 69 -3.64 -10.99 -6.61
C CYS A 69 -4.22 -12.20 -5.86
N GLN A 70 -4.89 -13.12 -6.57
CA GLN A 70 -5.67 -14.24 -6.00
C GLN A 70 -4.84 -15.14 -5.07
N HIS A 71 -3.53 -15.20 -5.32
CA HIS A 71 -2.56 -15.98 -4.53
C HIS A 71 -2.10 -15.26 -3.25
N VAL A 72 -2.69 -14.12 -2.89
CA VAL A 72 -2.37 -13.29 -1.72
C VAL A 72 -3.56 -13.30 -0.77
N LYS A 73 -3.65 -14.36 0.05
CA LYS A 73 -4.73 -14.71 0.99
C LYS A 73 -6.13 -14.86 0.34
N PRO A 74 -7.00 -15.72 0.90
CA PRO A 74 -8.41 -15.62 0.61
C PRO A 74 -8.90 -14.28 1.16
N ILE A 75 -9.09 -13.29 0.29
CA ILE A 75 -9.75 -12.01 0.55
C ILE A 75 -11.26 -12.29 0.73
N ASN A 76 -11.61 -13.15 1.68
CA ASN A 76 -12.96 -13.71 1.75
C ASN A 76 -13.79 -13.12 2.89
N GLU A 77 -13.13 -12.54 3.91
CA GLU A 77 -13.81 -12.12 5.16
C GLU A 77 -13.82 -10.61 5.39
N ASP A 78 -13.12 -9.83 4.58
CA ASP A 78 -12.98 -8.38 4.76
C ASP A 78 -13.11 -7.63 3.43
N LEU A 79 -13.51 -6.35 3.49
CA LEU A 79 -13.49 -5.48 2.33
C LEU A 79 -12.06 -4.99 2.07
N TRP A 80 -11.47 -5.41 0.97
CA TRP A 80 -10.15 -4.96 0.54
C TRP A 80 -10.23 -4.11 -0.72
N TYR A 81 -9.42 -3.07 -0.75
CA TYR A 81 -9.07 -2.39 -1.99
C TYR A 81 -7.66 -2.85 -2.38
N THR A 82 -7.54 -3.41 -3.59
CA THR A 82 -6.30 -4.03 -4.09
C THR A 82 -5.94 -3.49 -5.45
N GLU A 83 -4.64 -3.40 -5.71
CA GLU A 83 -4.10 -3.03 -7.01
C GLU A 83 -2.91 -3.92 -7.37
N SER A 84 -2.67 -4.07 -8.66
CA SER A 84 -1.62 -4.92 -9.19
C SER A 84 -1.07 -4.37 -10.51
N PHE A 85 0.18 -4.71 -10.78
CA PHE A 85 0.81 -4.50 -12.09
C PHE A 85 2.04 -5.41 -12.23
N LEU A 86 2.51 -5.58 -13.46
CA LEU A 86 3.73 -6.33 -13.73
C LEU A 86 4.96 -5.42 -13.63
N ILE A 87 6.09 -6.00 -13.27
CA ILE A 87 7.41 -5.39 -13.25
C ILE A 87 8.32 -6.21 -14.17
N HIS A 88 8.85 -5.54 -15.19
CA HIS A 88 9.92 -6.06 -16.06
C HIS A 88 11.27 -5.62 -15.53
N ASN A 89 12.30 -6.46 -15.73
CA ASN A 89 13.67 -6.22 -15.25
C ASN A 89 13.74 -6.00 -13.73
N TYR A 90 12.98 -6.79 -12.97
CA TYR A 90 13.00 -6.75 -11.50
C TYR A 90 14.39 -7.11 -10.96
N THR A 91 14.76 -6.46 -9.85
CA THR A 91 15.94 -6.79 -9.06
C THR A 91 15.56 -6.87 -7.58
N GLU A 92 16.28 -7.68 -6.81
CA GLU A 92 16.01 -7.80 -5.36
C GLU A 92 16.20 -6.47 -4.62
N SER A 93 17.16 -5.65 -5.04
CA SER A 93 17.38 -4.32 -4.44
C SER A 93 16.18 -3.38 -4.66
N LEU A 94 15.54 -3.43 -5.83
CA LEU A 94 14.31 -2.71 -6.11
C LEU A 94 13.17 -3.21 -5.20
N GLY A 95 13.03 -4.53 -5.04
CA GLY A 95 12.04 -5.12 -4.16
C GLY A 95 12.19 -4.67 -2.72
N GLU A 96 13.41 -4.71 -2.19
CA GLU A 96 13.72 -4.25 -0.82
C GLU A 96 13.47 -2.74 -0.64
N LYS A 97 13.78 -1.93 -1.66
CA LYS A 97 13.46 -0.50 -1.65
C LYS A 97 11.95 -0.26 -1.55
N ILE A 98 11.15 -0.97 -2.34
CA ILE A 98 9.68 -0.86 -2.32
C ILE A 98 9.13 -1.31 -0.96
N LYS A 99 9.57 -2.45 -0.43
CA LYS A 99 9.11 -2.98 0.86
C LYS A 99 9.37 -2.02 2.02
N LYS A 100 10.52 -1.34 2.04
CA LYS A 100 10.86 -0.36 3.08
C LYS A 100 10.09 0.96 2.92
N PHE A 101 9.81 1.35 1.69
CA PHE A 101 9.15 2.62 1.38
C PHE A 101 7.63 2.57 1.58
N ALA A 102 6.98 1.53 1.07
CA ALA A 102 5.54 1.49 0.87
C ALA A 102 4.69 1.60 2.16
N PRO A 103 5.02 0.92 3.28
CA PRO A 103 4.15 0.92 4.46
C PRO A 103 3.99 2.32 5.08
N SER A 104 5.09 2.99 5.43
CA SER A 104 5.06 4.34 6.01
C SER A 104 4.53 5.38 5.02
N GLU A 105 4.85 5.23 3.73
CA GLU A 105 4.36 6.17 2.72
C GLU A 105 2.84 6.05 2.53
N LEU A 106 2.26 4.84 2.59
CA LEU A 106 0.80 4.67 2.52
C LEU A 106 0.10 5.53 3.60
N ILE A 107 0.55 5.42 4.85
CA ILE A 107 -0.04 6.18 5.96
C ILE A 107 0.19 7.69 5.76
N THR A 108 1.36 8.08 5.26
CA THR A 108 1.64 9.49 4.92
C THR A 108 0.67 10.03 3.89
N LYS A 109 0.38 9.28 2.81
CA LYS A 109 -0.60 9.68 1.80
C LYS A 109 -2.01 9.72 2.36
N MET A 110 -2.37 8.75 3.22
CA MET A 110 -3.65 8.75 3.92
C MET A 110 -3.83 9.99 4.79
N PHE A 111 -2.82 10.38 5.57
CA PHE A 111 -2.85 11.58 6.40
C PHE A 111 -3.07 12.83 5.56
N ARG A 112 -2.37 12.96 4.43
CA ARG A 112 -2.59 14.07 3.48
C ARG A 112 -4.02 14.09 2.95
N ALA A 113 -4.59 12.94 2.60
CA ALA A 113 -5.98 12.85 2.14
C ALA A 113 -6.99 13.25 3.24
N MET A 114 -6.64 13.02 4.51
CA MET A 114 -7.43 13.39 5.69
C MET A 114 -7.13 14.78 6.25
N LEU A 115 -6.18 15.53 5.65
CA LEU A 115 -5.65 16.79 6.20
C LEU A 115 -5.04 16.68 7.60
N ILE A 116 -4.51 15.51 7.97
CA ILE A 116 -3.76 15.32 9.21
C ILE A 116 -2.32 15.77 8.98
N ASN A 117 -1.87 16.75 9.77
CA ASN A 117 -0.50 17.26 9.73
C ASN A 117 0.37 16.57 10.80
N GLU A 118 0.57 15.26 10.63
CA GLU A 118 1.43 14.45 11.49
C GLU A 118 2.52 13.75 10.67
N SER A 119 3.68 13.54 11.27
CA SER A 119 4.75 12.76 10.67
C SER A 119 4.51 11.26 10.92
N VAL A 120 4.73 10.46 9.88
CA VAL A 120 4.74 9.00 10.00
C VAL A 120 6.18 8.53 10.21
N PRO A 121 6.46 7.73 11.25
CA PRO A 121 7.79 7.16 11.44
C PRO A 121 8.20 6.27 10.27
N LYS A 122 9.48 6.33 9.91
CA LYS A 122 10.09 5.57 8.81
C LYS A 122 10.99 4.48 9.36
N GLY A 123 11.14 3.39 8.61
CA GLY A 123 12.09 2.32 8.93
C GLY A 123 11.71 1.46 10.13
N LEU A 124 10.43 1.47 10.53
CA LEU A 124 9.92 0.57 11.55
C LEU A 124 9.95 -0.88 11.06
N SER A 125 10.29 -1.81 11.95
CA SER A 125 10.09 -3.25 11.72
C SER A 125 8.60 -3.58 11.59
N GLU A 126 8.27 -4.78 11.10
CA GLU A 126 6.88 -5.18 10.94
C GLU A 126 6.09 -5.13 12.27
N ILE A 127 6.72 -5.53 13.37
CA ILE A 127 6.10 -5.55 14.71
C ILE A 127 5.88 -4.11 15.21
N GLU A 128 6.90 -3.27 15.12
CA GLU A 128 6.80 -1.85 15.51
C GLU A 128 5.75 -1.13 14.67
N PHE A 129 5.66 -1.45 13.38
CA PHE A 129 4.69 -0.85 12.49
C PHE A 129 3.26 -1.31 12.79
N GLN A 130 3.07 -2.59 13.14
CA GLN A 130 1.78 -3.09 13.61
C GLN A 130 1.34 -2.38 14.89
N GLN A 131 2.25 -2.22 15.86
CA GLN A 131 1.97 -1.48 17.09
C GLN A 131 1.63 -0.02 16.79
N TYR A 132 2.41 0.64 15.94
CA TYR A 132 2.15 2.02 15.51
C TYR A 132 0.73 2.19 14.91
N LEU A 133 0.30 1.28 14.04
CA LEU A 133 -1.05 1.33 13.47
C LEU A 133 -2.14 1.11 14.52
N TYR A 134 -1.90 0.23 15.49
CA TYR A 134 -2.82 0.01 16.60
C TYR A 134 -2.96 1.28 17.45
N ASP A 135 -1.86 1.89 17.87
CA ASP A 135 -1.85 3.12 18.66
C ASP A 135 -2.52 4.27 17.89
N LEU A 136 -2.23 4.38 16.60
CA LEU A 136 -2.87 5.35 15.71
C LEU A 136 -4.39 5.13 15.62
N SER A 137 -4.83 3.87 15.53
CA SER A 137 -6.26 3.54 15.48
C SER A 137 -6.98 3.97 16.76
N LEU A 138 -6.36 3.79 17.94
CA LEU A 138 -6.90 4.25 19.22
C LEU A 138 -6.95 5.78 19.28
N LYS A 139 -5.86 6.44 18.90
CA LYS A 139 -5.75 7.90 18.89
C LYS A 139 -6.83 8.55 18.03
N LEU A 140 -7.07 8.04 16.82
CA LEU A 140 -7.99 8.64 15.86
C LEU A 140 -9.44 8.16 15.99
N SER A 141 -9.70 7.08 16.72
CA SER A 141 -11.08 6.64 17.03
C SER A 141 -11.73 7.46 18.14
N ASN A 142 -10.94 8.11 18.98
CA ASN A 142 -11.41 8.92 20.11
C ASN A 142 -11.57 10.42 19.77
N ILE A 143 -11.46 10.78 18.49
CA ILE A 143 -11.66 12.13 17.93
C ILE A 143 -12.82 12.06 16.94
#